data_AF-A0A225DS77-F1
#
_entry.id   AF-A0A225DS77-F1
#
_cell.length_a   1.000
_cell.length_b   1.000
_cell.length_c   1.000
_cell.angle_alpha   90.00
_cell.angle_beta   90.00
_cell.angle_gamma   90.00
#
_symmetry.space_group_name_H-M   'P 1'
#
loop_
_entity.id
_entity.type
_entity.pdbx_description
1 polymer ?
#
loop_
_entity_poly.entity_id
_entity_poly.type
_entity_poly.pdbx_seq_one_letter_code
_entity_poly.pdbx_strand_id
1 'polypeptide(L)' 'MRTFKSATRWLCAALYVAAGVNHLARPEFYIRIMPPYLPWHAELVYLSGLFEIALGVLLVVPRYTVTAAWG' A
#
# COMPACT_ATOMS: atom_id res chain seq x y z
N MET A 1 8.52 20.88 -13.48
CA MET A 1 8.91 19.50 -13.11
C MET A 1 8.73 19.18 -11.62
N ARG A 2 9.06 20.07 -10.66
CA ARG A 2 8.89 19.82 -9.21
C ARG A 2 7.42 19.65 -8.76
N THR A 3 6.51 20.48 -9.27
CA THR A 3 5.06 20.40 -8.95
C THR A 3 4.42 19.09 -9.38
N PHE A 4 4.74 18.61 -10.59
CA PHE A 4 4.24 17.31 -11.08
C PHE A 4 4.69 16.16 -10.19
N LYS A 5 5.98 16.11 -9.82
CA LYS A 5 6.51 15.09 -8.90
C LYS A 5 5.84 15.12 -7.53
N SER A 6 5.57 16.31 -6.99
CA SER A 6 4.85 16.44 -5.71
C SER A 6 3.41 15.95 -5.83
N ALA A 7 2.70 16.32 -6.92
CA ALA A 7 1.32 15.92 -7.15
C ALA A 7 1.19 14.40 -7.29
N THR A 8 2.06 13.76 -8.09
CA THR A 8 2.04 12.30 -8.25
C THR A 8 2.41 11.59 -6.96
N ARG A 9 3.34 12.12 -6.16
CA ARG A 9 3.68 11.56 -4.85
C ARG A 9 2.49 11.56 -3.90
N TRP A 10 1.76 12.67 -3.82
CA TRP A 10 0.56 12.77 -2.98
C TRP A 10 -0.56 11.84 -3.48
N LEU A 11 -0.73 11.74 -4.80
CA LEU A 11 -1.66 10.80 -5.39
C LEU A 11 -1.30 9.35 -5.06
N CYS A 12 -0.04 8.94 -5.25
CA CYS A 12 0.41 7.59 -4.91
C CYS A 12 0.26 7.29 -3.41
N ALA A 13 0.60 8.24 -2.54
CA ALA A 13 0.40 8.11 -1.09
C ALA A 13 -1.07 7.85 -0.75
N ALA A 14 -1.99 8.63 -1.34
CA ALA A 14 -3.43 8.45 -1.14
C ALA A 14 -3.92 7.09 -1.65
N LEU A 15 -3.44 6.66 -2.82
CA LEU A 15 -3.80 5.36 -3.39
C LEU A 15 -3.29 4.19 -2.54
N TYR A 16 -2.05 4.26 -2.03
CA TYR A 16 -1.50 3.25 -1.12
C TYR A 16 -2.32 3.13 0.17
N VAL A 17 -2.65 4.27 0.79
CA VAL A 17 -3.48 4.27 2.00
C VAL A 17 -4.88 3.73 1.72
N ALA A 18 -5.50 4.15 0.60
CA ALA A 18 -6.83 3.66 0.23
C ALA A 18 -6.84 2.16 -0.08
N ALA A 19 -5.84 1.66 -0.81
CA ALA A 19 -5.68 0.25 -1.12
C ALA A 19 -5.46 -0.58 0.16
N GLY A 20 -4.60 -0.12 1.06
CA GLY A 20 -4.33 -0.83 2.30
C GLY A 20 -5.53 -0.82 3.25
N VAL A 21 -6.28 0.28 3.32
CA VAL A 21 -7.58 0.29 4.02
C VAL A 21 -8.57 -0.69 3.39
N ASN A 22 -8.60 -0.80 2.06
CA ASN A 22 -9.48 -1.76 1.39
C ASN A 22 -9.08 -3.22 1.64
N HIS A 23 -7.78 -3.53 1.77
CA HIS A 23 -7.30 -4.85 2.22
C HIS A 23 -7.85 -5.20 3.62
N LEU A 24 -7.87 -4.23 4.53
CA LEU A 24 -8.39 -4.44 5.89
C LEU A 24 -9.92 -4.51 5.93
N ALA A 25 -10.61 -3.69 5.13
CA ALA A 25 -12.06 -3.55 5.16
C ALA A 25 -12.81 -4.60 4.30
N ARG A 26 -12.18 -5.10 3.23
CA ARG A 26 -12.76 -6.05 2.26
C ARG A 26 -11.73 -7.11 1.82
N PRO A 27 -11.21 -7.91 2.76
CA PRO A 27 -10.15 -8.88 2.48
C PRO A 27 -10.59 -10.02 1.55
N GLU A 28 -11.89 -10.31 1.44
CA GLU A 28 -12.42 -11.48 0.73
C GLU A 28 -12.08 -11.46 -0.75
N PHE A 29 -12.05 -10.28 -1.37
CA PHE A 29 -11.64 -10.14 -2.77
C PHE A 29 -10.19 -10.58 -2.97
N TYR A 30 -9.29 -10.14 -2.08
CA TYR A 30 -7.86 -10.42 -2.16
C TYR A 30 -7.53 -11.87 -1.82
N ILE A 31 -8.20 -12.44 -0.81
CA ILE A 31 -8.03 -13.84 -0.42
C ILE A 31 -8.37 -14.78 -1.59
N ARG A 32 -9.42 -14.46 -2.36
CA ARG A 32 -9.87 -15.29 -3.50
C ARG A 32 -8.89 -15.31 -4.68
N ILE A 33 -8.08 -14.27 -4.83
CA ILE A 33 -7.10 -14.17 -5.91
C ILE A 33 -5.68 -14.59 -5.47
N MET A 34 -5.47 -14.87 -4.19
CA MET A 34 -4.17 -15.31 -3.68
C MET A 34 -3.77 -16.67 -4.28
N PRO A 35 -2.50 -16.83 -4.70
CA PRO A 35 -2.01 -18.09 -5.23
C PRO A 35 -2.11 -19.24 -4.21
N PRO A 36 -2.52 -20.45 -4.62
CA PRO A 36 -2.77 -21.55 -3.69
C PRO A 36 -1.52 -22.12 -3.01
N TYR A 37 -0.31 -21.72 -3.44
CA TYR A 37 0.94 -22.15 -2.82
C TYR A 37 1.33 -21.31 -1.59
N LEU A 38 0.63 -20.20 -1.32
CA LEU A 38 0.88 -19.39 -0.13
C LEU A 38 -0.01 -19.87 1.02
N PRO A 39 0.54 -20.16 2.22
CA PRO A 39 -0.29 -20.38 3.39
C PRO A 39 -0.83 -19.04 3.92
N TRP A 40 -1.81 -19.08 4.83
CA TRP A 40 -2.26 -17.91 5.60
C TRP A 40 -2.74 -16.72 4.73
N HIS A 41 -3.57 -16.98 3.72
CA HIS A 41 -4.04 -15.94 2.79
C HIS A 41 -4.64 -14.72 3.51
N ALA A 42 -5.46 -14.94 4.55
CA ALA A 42 -6.11 -13.85 5.26
C ALA A 42 -5.08 -12.97 5.99
N GLU A 43 -4.17 -13.59 6.74
CA GLU A 43 -3.12 -12.92 7.48
C GLU A 43 -2.17 -12.16 6.55
N LEU A 44 -1.80 -12.75 5.42
CA LEU A 44 -0.97 -12.10 4.41
C LEU A 44 -1.66 -10.89 3.78
N VAL A 45 -2.97 -10.96 3.52
CA VAL A 45 -3.77 -9.83 3.00
C VAL A 45 -3.87 -8.70 4.03
N TYR A 46 -4.09 -9.02 5.31
CA TYR A 46 -4.10 -8.01 6.37
C TYR A 46 -2.72 -7.36 6.55
N LEU A 47 -1.66 -8.18 6.51
CA LEU A 47 -0.29 -7.73 6.66
C LEU A 47 0.15 -6.85 5.48
N SER A 48 -0.18 -7.23 4.24
CA SER A 48 0.10 -6.41 3.06
C SER A 48 -0.65 -5.08 3.14
N GLY A 49 -1.93 -5.09 3.54
CA GLY A 49 -2.70 -3.86 3.73
C GLY A 49 -2.10 -2.90 4.76
N LEU A 50 -1.58 -3.44 5.87
CA LEU A 50 -0.86 -2.63 6.86
C LEU A 50 0.42 -2.01 6.28
N PHE A 51 1.19 -2.77 5.50
CA PHE A 51 2.39 -2.26 4.83
C PHE A 51 2.06 -1.21 3.78
N GLU A 52 0.99 -1.38 2.99
CA GLU A 52 0.53 -0.37 2.03
C GLU A 52 0.19 0.95 2.71
N ILE A 53 -0.55 0.92 3.83
CA ILE A 53 -0.85 2.12 4.62
C ILE A 53 0.45 2.77 5.12
N ALA A 54 1.37 1.98 5.68
CA ALA A 54 2.63 2.48 6.19
C ALA A 54 3.48 3.13 5.07
N LEU A 55 3.60 2.49 3.91
CA LEU A 55 4.32 3.01 2.75
C LEU A 55 3.68 4.30 2.21
N GLY A 56 2.35 4.36 2.14
CA GLY A 56 1.62 5.57 1.76
C GLY A 56 1.89 6.76 2.69
N VAL A 57 1.93 6.51 4.01
CA VAL A 57 2.32 7.54 5.00
C VAL A 57 3.80 7.91 4.88
N LEU A 58 4.70 6.94 4.70
CA LEU A 58 6.14 7.21 4.58
C LEU A 58 6.51 7.94 3.28
N LEU A 59 5.72 7.78 2.20
CA LEU A 59 5.88 8.52 0.94
C LEU A 59 5.82 10.04 1.15
N VAL A 60 5.05 10.53 2.12
CA VAL A 60 4.94 11.97 2.40
C VAL A 60 6.02 12.48 3.35
N VAL A 61 6.71 11.59 4.08
CA VAL A 61 7.81 11.92 4.98
C VAL A 61 9.12 12.10 4.18
N PRO A 62 9.73 13.30 4.13
CA PRO A 62 10.88 13.56 3.25
C PRO A 62 12.06 12.60 3.42
N ARG A 63 12.30 12.13 4.66
CA ARG A 63 13.37 11.18 4.99
C ARG A 63 13.18 9.81 4.35
N TYR A 64 11.93 9.39 4.13
CA TYR A 64 11.58 8.05 3.69
C TYR A 64 10.94 8.01 2.30
N THR A 65 10.68 9.16 1.67
CA THR A 65 10.04 9.22 0.34
C THR A 65 10.73 8.32 -0.69
N VAL A 66 12.06 8.30 -0.75
CA VAL A 66 12.78 7.49 -1.75
C VAL A 66 12.67 6.00 -1.44
N THR A 67 12.78 5.59 -0.17
CA THR A 67 12.67 4.18 0.21
C THR A 67 11.24 3.67 0.08
N ALA A 68 10.26 4.48 0.45
CA ALA A 68 8.84 4.13 0.36
C ALA A 68 8.32 4.06 -1.09
N ALA A 69 9.00 4.71 -2.04
CA ALA A 69 8.64 4.68 -3.46
C ALA A 69 9.04 3.38 -4.20
N TRP A 70 9.78 2.46 -3.56
CA TRP A 70 10.15 1.16 -4.11
C TRP A 70 9.22 0.02 -3.69
N GLY A 71 8.40 0.25 -2.66
CA GLY A 71 7.35 -0.68 -2.24
C GLY A 71 6.11 -0.52 -3.09
#